data_AF-A0AB35F504-F1
#
_entry.id   AF-A0AB35F504-F1
#
_cell.length_a   1.000
_cell.length_b   1.000
_cell.length_c   1.000
_cell.angle_alpha   90.00
_cell.angle_beta   90.00
_cell.angle_gamma   90.00
#
_symmetry.space_group_name_H-M   'P 1'
#
loop_
_entity.id
_entity.type
_entity.pdbx_description
1 polymer ?
#
loop_
_entity_poly.entity_id
_entity_poly.type
_entity_poly.pdbx_seq_one_letter_code
_entity_poly.pdbx_strand_id
1 'polypeptide(L)' 'MPQLYSYIRWSTDRQDKGTTRNRQLAAARVYAAEAGLEMVEIEDPNVSAFRGKNTNTGKLGDFIDAV' A
#
# COMPACT_ATOMS: atom_id res chain seq x y z
N MET A 1 17.85 2.16 8.82
CA MET A 1 17.44 3.44 8.19
C MET A 1 15.95 3.63 8.47
N PRO A 2 15.43 4.86 8.55
CA PRO A 2 13.99 5.05 8.70
C PRO A 2 13.25 4.50 7.48
N GLN A 3 12.10 3.88 7.70
CA GLN A 3 11.33 3.18 6.68
C GLN A 3 10.10 3.98 6.26
N LEU A 4 9.76 3.90 4.96
CA LEU A 4 8.50 4.37 4.39
C LEU A 4 7.63 3.17 4.04
N TYR A 5 6.47 3.06 4.67
CA TYR A 5 5.50 2.02 4.37
C TYR A 5 4.46 2.54 3.37
N SER A 6 4.46 2.00 2.16
CA SER A 6 3.52 2.35 1.10
C SER A 6 2.40 1.32 1.01
N TYR A 7 1.20 1.69 1.49
CA TYR A 7 0.03 0.82 1.45
C TYR A 7 -0.83 1.06 0.20
N ILE A 8 -1.08 0.01 -0.58
CA ILE A 8 -1.88 0.03 -1.81
C ILE A 8 -2.94 -1.08 -1.77
N ARG A 9 -4.16 -0.75 -2.21
CA ARG A 9 -5.29 -1.69 -2.29
C ARG A 9 -6.20 -1.44 -3.49
N TRP A 10 -6.91 -2.47 -3.93
CA TRP A 10 -7.99 -2.37 -4.90
C TRP A 10 -9.07 -3.41 -4.64
N SER A 11 -10.32 -3.09 -5.00
CA SER A 11 -11.46 -3.95 -4.67
C SER A 11 -11.84 -4.93 -5.78
N THR A 12 -11.26 -4.79 -6.98
CA THR A 12 -11.55 -5.68 -8.12
C THR A 12 -10.33 -5.92 -9.00
N ASP A 13 -10.13 -7.16 -9.45
CA ASP A 13 -9.02 -7.58 -10.33
C ASP A 13 -8.89 -6.77 -11.63
N ARG A 14 -9.98 -6.15 -12.11
CA ARG A 14 -9.92 -5.27 -13.28
C ARG A 14 -8.98 -4.08 -13.09
N GLN A 15 -8.71 -3.68 -11.84
CA GLN A 15 -7.80 -2.59 -11.49
C GLN A 15 -6.33 -3.02 -11.43
N ASP A 16 -6.05 -4.33 -11.37
CA ASP A 16 -4.70 -4.90 -11.38
C ASP A 16 -4.00 -4.71 -12.75
N LYS A 17 -4.79 -4.68 -13.83
CA LYS A 17 -4.32 -4.45 -15.21
C LYS A 17 -4.11 -2.97 -15.57
N GLY A 18 -4.35 -2.05 -14.63
CA GLY A 18 -4.27 -0.60 -14.87
C GLY A 18 -2.92 0.02 -14.52
N THR A 19 -2.67 1.23 -15.02
CA THR A 19 -1.48 2.04 -14.68
C THR A 19 -1.54 2.66 -13.28
N THR A 20 -2.68 2.56 -12.59
CA THR A 20 -2.91 3.19 -11.28
C THR A 20 -1.93 2.70 -10.22
N ARG A 21 -1.65 1.40 -10.15
CA ARG A 21 -0.67 0.81 -9.22
C ARG A 21 0.72 1.40 -9.45
N ASN A 22 1.19 1.35 -10.70
CA ASN A 22 2.51 1.85 -11.07
C ASN A 22 2.67 3.35 -10.79
N ARG A 23 1.63 4.15 -11.03
CA ARG A 23 1.66 5.60 -10.75
C ARG A 23 1.74 5.91 -9.26
N GLN A 24 0.99 5.19 -8.42
CA GLN A 24 1.02 5.39 -6.97
C GLN A 24 2.37 4.98 -6.38
N LEU A 25 2.90 3.83 -6.81
CA LEU A 25 4.22 3.36 -6.37
C LEU A 25 5.37 4.27 -6.85
N ALA A 26 5.27 4.84 -8.05
CA ALA A 26 6.30 5.75 -8.56
C ALA A 26 6.48 6.98 -7.68
N ALA A 27 5.37 7.61 -7.25
CA ALA A 27 5.43 8.77 -6.36
C ALA A 27 6.04 8.42 -5.00
N ALA A 28 5.65 7.27 -4.42
CA ALA A 28 6.21 6.81 -3.14
C ALA A 28 7.71 6.51 -3.23
N ARG A 29 8.16 5.88 -4.34
CA ARG A 29 9.58 5.61 -4.58
C ARG A 29 10.41 6.88 -4.72
N VAL A 30 9.92 7.87 -5.46
CA VAL A 30 10.61 9.17 -5.60
C VAL A 30 10.79 9.81 -4.23
N TYR A 31 9.72 9.90 -3.44
CA TYR A 31 9.81 10.48 -2.11
C TYR A 31 10.75 9.71 -1.17
N ALA A 32 10.69 8.37 -1.17
CA ALA A 32 11.59 7.55 -0.36
C ALA A 32 13.06 7.78 -0.72
N ALA A 33 13.38 7.88 -2.02
CA ALA A 33 14.73 8.18 -2.49
C ALA A 33 15.18 9.59 -2.08
N GLU A 34 14.34 10.61 -2.26
CA GLU A 34 14.63 12.00 -1.89
C GLU A 34 14.85 12.17 -0.39
N ALA A 35 14.10 11.42 0.44
CA ALA A 35 14.17 11.49 1.89
C ALA A 35 15.18 10.51 2.52
N GLY A 36 15.88 9.68 1.73
CA GLY A 36 16.82 8.68 2.25
C GLY A 36 16.15 7.57 3.07
N LEU A 37 14.90 7.23 2.73
CA LEU A 37 14.09 6.23 3.40
C LEU A 37 14.14 4.88 2.67
N GLU A 38 14.10 3.80 3.43
CA GLU A 38 13.90 2.47 2.88
C GLU A 38 12.40 2.23 2.65
N MET A 39 12.00 2.02 1.40
CA MET A 39 10.58 1.80 1.07
C MET A 39 10.18 0.33 1.26
N VAL A 40 9.07 0.11 1.95
CA VAL A 40 8.39 -1.17 2.12
C VAL A 40 7.00 -1.09 1.49
N GLU A 41 6.67 -2.01 0.61
CA GLU A 41 5.36 -2.07 -0.05
C GLU A 41 4.40 -3.01 0.71
N ILE A 42 3.19 -2.53 0.99
CA ILE A 42 2.11 -3.32 1.59
C ILE A 42 0.95 -3.35 0.60
N GLU A 43 0.63 -4.53 0.08
CA GLU A 43 -0.39 -4.70 -0.96
C GLU A 43 -1.55 -5.59 -0.51
N ASP A 44 -2.76 -5.04 -0.60
CA ASP A 44 -4.02 -5.71 -0.31
C ASP A 44 -4.93 -5.81 -1.57
N PRO A 45 -4.63 -6.77 -2.46
CA PRO A 45 -5.47 -7.03 -3.63
C PRO A 45 -6.82 -7.62 -3.20
N ASN A 46 -7.89 -7.24 -3.90
CA ASN A 46 -9.26 -7.70 -3.65
C ASN A 46 -9.82 -7.39 -2.25
N VAL A 47 -9.23 -6.41 -1.56
CA VAL A 47 -9.71 -5.93 -0.26
C VAL A 47 -10.55 -4.67 -0.44
N SER A 48 -11.79 -4.74 0.04
CA SER A 48 -12.67 -3.58 0.13
C SER A 48 -12.31 -2.74 1.36
N ALA A 49 -12.36 -1.40 1.22
CA ALA A 49 -12.32 -0.49 2.36
C ALA A 49 -13.71 -0.13 2.91
N PHE A 50 -14.77 -0.76 2.39
CA PHE A 50 -16.12 -0.53 2.89
C PHE A 50 -16.17 -0.85 4.39
N ARG A 51 -16.60 0.13 5.18
CA ARG A 51 -16.70 0.05 6.65
C ARG A 51 -15.40 -0.40 7.34
N GLY A 52 -14.24 -0.04 6.79
CA GLY A 52 -12.94 -0.36 7.41
C GLY A 52 -12.54 -1.82 7.32
N LYS A 53 -13.12 -2.62 6.42
CA LYS A 53 -12.74 -4.03 6.28
C LYS A 53 -11.23 -4.24 6.06
N ASN A 54 -10.55 -3.31 5.39
CA ASN A 54 -9.11 -3.35 5.16
C ASN A 54 -8.26 -3.17 6.43
N THR A 55 -8.77 -2.52 7.48
CA THR A 55 -8.05 -2.40 8.76
C THR A 55 -8.28 -3.59 9.67
N ASN A 56 -9.32 -4.41 9.42
CA ASN A 56 -9.70 -5.51 10.31
C ASN A 56 -9.33 -6.90 9.76
N THR A 57 -9.11 -7.03 8.44
CA THR A 57 -8.94 -8.33 7.76
C THR A 57 -7.93 -8.32 6.61
N GLY A 58 -7.14 -7.24 6.46
CA GLY A 58 -6.12 -7.09 5.43
C GLY A 58 -4.74 -6.81 6.02
N LYS A 59 -3.71 -6.81 5.18
CA LYS A 59 -2.32 -6.53 5.59
C LYS A 59 -2.15 -5.14 6.21
N LEU A 60 -3.05 -4.20 5.94
CA LEU A 60 -3.06 -2.93 6.68
C LEU A 60 -3.35 -3.14 8.18
N GLY A 61 -4.28 -4.02 8.52
CA GLY A 61 -4.56 -4.39 9.91
C GLY A 61 -3.35 -5.05 10.56
N ASP A 62 -2.79 -6.06 9.90
CA ASP A 62 -1.58 -6.76 10.35
C ASP A 62 -0.42 -5.79 10.60
N PHE A 63 -0.26 -4.79 9.72
CA PHE A 63 0.74 -3.74 9.88
C PHE A 63 0.47 -2.85 11.09
N ILE A 64 -0.77 -2.38 11.27
CA ILE A 64 -1.16 -1.53 12.40
C ILE A 64 -0.94 -2.26 13.73
N ASP A 65 -1.25 -3.55 13.80
CA ASP A 65 -1.07 -4.35 15.03
C ASP A 65 0.41 -4.61 15.35
N ALA A 66 1.31 -4.50 14.35
CA ALA A 66 2.74 -4.79 14.49
C ALA A 66 3.60 -3.57 14.85
N VAL A 67 3.05 -2.35 14.85
CA VAL A 67 3.77 -1.08 15.12
C VAL A 67 3.33 -0.39 16.40
#